data_AF-A0A924IG38-F1
#
_entry.id   AF-A0A924IG38-F1
#
_cell.length_a   1.000
_cell.length_b   1.000
_cell.length_c   1.000
_cell.angle_alpha   90.00
_cell.angle_beta   90.00
_cell.angle_gamma   90.00
#
_symmetry.space_group_name_H-M   'P 1'
#
loop_
_entity.id
_entity.type
_entity.pdbx_description
1 polymer ?
#
loop_
_entity_poly.entity_id
_entity_poly.type
_entity_poly.pdbx_seq_one_letter_code
_entity_poly.pdbx_strand_id
1 'polypeptide(L)'
;MINTTLSQKHRQVTGLSGNEIYCLNKLDYRPGQLCVGNSVVALGVTRGIGAGLSNLGGGEVEEITQLVHDGRMKAIERLMNEAREAGGVGLSGVSFELINHGGNLEFLAIGSAIRTKGLEDGEKEKLEFSTAANVQQLYCQIDSGFKPLHFVFGNVAYSIGIGGNIMGSFKSLKRGEVKEFTEIFDKTRHLALTRMKAEAKKVGANSIIGIETTLAPLMGAQEMLMIGTASHHPLLDEFINNPVTSDMTNEEMWNMVNIGYMPIQLVMGVSVYSLGFAGGVMSLLQSLGGGEVEGLTEILYEAREKALARIQQDAVNCGADEVVGVKTRVYDLGGGMVEFMAIGTAVKKIKNVTTLHQDLPPQAIIQDRDTFMDTLGSKLDLDRGSSSSSSRMQKGPLGIIFFIFIVAFYIFKIFIH
;
A
#
# COMPACT_ATOMS: atom_id res chain seq x y z
N MET A 1 16.90 -19.47 22.37
CA MET A 1 15.74 -19.27 23.26
C MET A 1 15.97 -17.97 24.01
N ILE A 2 15.36 -16.87 23.57
CA ILE A 2 15.36 -15.63 24.37
C ILE A 2 14.25 -15.84 25.40
N ASN A 3 14.65 -16.02 26.64
CA ASN A 3 13.76 -16.20 27.77
C ASN A 3 13.35 -14.80 28.25
N THR A 4 12.35 -14.19 27.62
CA THR A 4 11.79 -12.90 28.05
C THR A 4 10.72 -13.12 29.10
N THR A 5 11.17 -13.22 30.34
CA THR A 5 10.33 -12.94 31.52
C THR A 5 10.06 -11.43 31.59
N LEU A 6 9.35 -10.85 30.62
CA LEU A 6 8.89 -9.46 30.66
C LEU A 6 7.59 -9.38 31.47
N SER A 7 7.76 -9.62 32.77
CA SER A 7 6.74 -9.43 33.80
C SER A 7 6.59 -7.95 34.14
N GLN A 8 6.04 -7.18 33.20
CA GLN A 8 5.24 -5.97 33.42
C GLN A 8 4.67 -5.54 32.06
N LYS A 9 3.60 -6.22 31.62
CA LYS A 9 2.89 -5.85 30.38
C LYS A 9 2.30 -4.45 30.54
N HIS A 10 2.62 -3.54 29.62
CA HIS A 10 2.12 -2.17 29.59
C HIS A 10 0.63 -2.14 29.21
N ARG A 11 -0.25 -2.61 30.11
CA ARG A 11 -1.70 -2.74 29.87
C ARG A 11 -2.45 -1.41 29.69
N GLN A 12 -1.79 -0.28 29.93
CA GLN A 12 -2.35 1.08 29.81
C GLN A 12 -1.75 1.88 28.66
N VAL A 13 -0.95 1.25 27.79
CA VAL A 13 -0.34 1.92 26.63
C VAL A 13 -0.98 1.40 25.37
N THR A 14 -1.68 2.26 24.65
CA THR A 14 -2.33 1.93 23.37
C THR A 14 -1.80 2.83 22.27
N GLY A 15 -1.74 2.31 21.04
CA GLY A 15 -1.48 3.13 19.85
C GLY A 15 -2.74 3.81 19.32
N LEU A 16 -3.89 3.65 19.97
CA LEU A 16 -5.16 4.20 19.51
C LEU A 16 -5.26 5.70 19.82
N SER A 17 -5.68 6.49 18.83
CA SER A 17 -6.02 7.89 19.03
C SER A 17 -7.32 8.08 19.82
N GLY A 18 -7.59 9.31 20.29
CA GLY A 18 -8.86 9.63 20.94
C GLY A 18 -10.08 9.42 20.02
N ASN A 19 -9.94 9.74 18.73
CA ASN A 19 -10.99 9.54 17.72
C ASN A 19 -11.22 8.03 17.47
N GLU A 20 -10.15 7.25 17.42
CA GLU A 20 -10.21 5.79 17.35
C GLU A 20 -10.92 5.18 18.57
N ILE A 21 -10.59 5.61 19.79
CA ILE A 21 -11.24 5.12 21.02
C ILE A 21 -12.73 5.47 21.05
N TYR A 22 -13.11 6.66 20.57
CA TYR A 22 -14.52 7.05 20.44
C TYR A 22 -15.27 6.09 19.50
N CYS A 23 -14.72 5.83 18.31
CA CYS A 23 -15.30 4.90 17.35
C CYS A 23 -15.36 3.47 17.91
N LEU A 24 -14.32 3.04 18.64
CA LEU A 24 -14.28 1.74 19.28
C LEU A 24 -15.42 1.55 20.28
N ASN A 25 -15.71 2.57 21.08
CA ASN A 25 -16.79 2.55 22.06
C ASN A 25 -18.17 2.41 21.40
N LYS A 26 -18.36 3.00 20.21
CA LYS A 26 -19.59 2.86 19.41
C LYS A 26 -19.77 1.44 18.84
N LEU A 27 -18.69 0.69 18.69
CA LEU A 27 -18.68 -0.72 18.31
C LEU A 27 -18.77 -1.67 19.53
N ASP A 28 -19.01 -1.13 20.73
CA ASP A 28 -19.05 -1.86 22.00
C ASP A 28 -17.75 -2.60 22.37
N TYR A 29 -16.62 -2.06 21.91
CA TYR A 29 -15.28 -2.49 22.25
C TYR A 29 -14.58 -1.45 23.15
N ARG A 30 -13.40 -1.83 23.68
CA ARG A 30 -12.50 -0.96 24.46
C ARG A 30 -11.05 -1.12 24.02
N PRO A 31 -10.19 -0.09 24.21
CA PRO A 31 -8.80 -0.15 23.78
C PRO A 31 -8.03 -1.23 24.55
N GLY A 32 -7.16 -1.94 23.84
CA GLY A 32 -6.12 -2.80 24.39
C GLY A 32 -4.74 -2.21 24.14
N GLN A 33 -3.71 -2.98 24.52
CA GLN A 33 -2.33 -2.51 24.44
C GLN A 33 -1.81 -2.40 23.00
N LEU A 34 -0.81 -1.53 22.81
CA LEU A 34 0.06 -1.57 21.63
C LEU A 34 0.80 -2.92 21.60
N CYS A 35 0.81 -3.55 20.43
CA CYS A 35 1.48 -4.83 20.19
C CYS A 35 2.51 -4.64 19.08
N VAL A 36 3.65 -5.33 19.20
CA VAL A 36 4.76 -5.21 18.25
C VAL A 36 5.38 -6.57 17.97
N GLY A 37 5.30 -6.99 16.71
CA GLY A 37 6.01 -8.16 16.20
C GLY A 37 7.26 -7.74 15.45
N ASN A 38 8.39 -8.37 15.73
CA ASN A 38 9.66 -8.06 15.08
C ASN A 38 10.30 -9.33 14.51
N SER A 39 10.92 -9.26 13.34
CA SER A 39 11.76 -10.31 12.77
C SER A 39 13.00 -9.71 12.10
N VAL A 40 14.20 -10.19 12.42
CA VAL A 40 15.44 -9.71 11.79
C VAL A 40 16.06 -10.84 10.97
N VAL A 41 16.39 -10.54 9.72
CA VAL A 41 17.01 -11.47 8.77
C VAL A 41 18.37 -10.91 8.35
N ALA A 42 19.42 -11.70 8.58
CA ALA A 42 20.76 -11.35 8.14
C ALA A 42 20.95 -11.63 6.65
N LEU A 43 21.27 -10.60 5.87
CA LEU A 43 21.49 -10.70 4.41
C LEU A 43 22.72 -11.56 4.07
N GLY A 44 23.68 -11.68 4.99
CA GLY A 44 24.84 -12.56 4.84
C GLY A 44 24.47 -14.05 4.75
N VAL A 45 23.30 -14.45 5.26
CA VAL A 45 22.77 -15.82 5.13
C VAL A 45 22.22 -16.06 3.72
N THR A 46 21.89 -15.00 2.99
CA THR A 46 21.26 -15.05 1.67
C THR A 46 22.24 -14.67 0.56
N ARG A 47 23.53 -14.95 0.76
CA ARG A 47 24.62 -14.72 -0.23
C ARG A 47 24.25 -15.40 -1.56
N GLY A 48 24.07 -14.57 -2.60
CA GLY A 48 23.74 -15.01 -3.97
C GLY A 48 22.67 -14.16 -4.66
N ILE A 49 21.75 -13.58 -3.88
CA ILE A 49 20.60 -12.81 -4.40
C ILE A 49 21.03 -11.60 -5.26
N GLY A 50 22.09 -10.89 -4.86
CA GLY A 50 22.52 -9.65 -5.53
C GLY A 50 23.27 -9.85 -6.86
N ALA A 51 23.93 -11.00 -7.06
CA ALA A 51 24.86 -11.20 -8.18
C ALA A 51 24.18 -11.66 -9.49
N GLY A 52 22.89 -12.03 -9.44
CA GLY A 52 22.12 -12.53 -10.58
C GLY A 52 21.02 -11.59 -11.09
N LEU A 53 20.65 -10.56 -10.33
CA LEU A 53 19.54 -9.63 -10.66
C LEU A 53 19.73 -8.92 -12.01
N SER A 54 20.97 -8.60 -12.37
CA SER A 54 21.31 -7.96 -13.64
C SER A 54 21.10 -8.85 -14.86
N ASN A 55 20.86 -10.16 -14.68
CA ASN A 55 20.65 -11.12 -15.76
C ASN A 55 19.21 -11.63 -15.83
N LEU A 56 18.35 -11.26 -14.88
CA LEU A 56 16.94 -11.65 -14.89
C LEU A 56 16.19 -10.83 -15.94
N GLY A 57 15.51 -11.52 -16.86
CA GLY A 57 14.41 -10.93 -17.62
C GLY A 57 13.37 -10.43 -16.63
N GLY A 58 12.91 -9.19 -16.81
CA GLY A 58 12.07 -8.50 -15.83
C GLY A 58 10.92 -9.35 -15.28
N GLY A 59 10.41 -8.98 -14.12
CA GLY A 59 9.38 -9.74 -13.40
C GLY A 59 9.81 -10.10 -11.98
N GLU A 60 9.08 -11.02 -11.35
CA GLU A 60 9.30 -11.40 -9.95
C GLU A 60 10.70 -11.97 -9.72
N VAL A 61 11.35 -11.49 -8.66
CA VAL A 61 12.55 -12.08 -8.06
C VAL A 61 12.09 -12.92 -6.87
N GLU A 62 11.87 -14.21 -7.11
CA GLU A 62 11.23 -15.10 -6.15
C GLU A 62 12.00 -15.19 -4.83
N GLU A 63 13.34 -15.21 -4.86
CA GLU A 63 14.15 -15.35 -3.66
C GLU A 63 14.04 -14.12 -2.74
N ILE A 64 14.02 -12.90 -3.31
CA ILE A 64 13.79 -11.67 -2.54
C ILE A 64 12.37 -11.65 -2.01
N THR A 65 11.41 -12.04 -2.86
CA THR A 65 10.00 -12.05 -2.51
C THR A 65 9.72 -12.97 -1.33
N GLN A 66 10.26 -14.19 -1.36
CA GLN A 66 10.13 -15.17 -0.28
C GLN A 66 10.84 -14.71 0.99
N LEU A 67 12.05 -14.15 0.89
CA LEU A 67 12.78 -13.61 2.05
C LEU A 67 11.94 -12.58 2.79
N VAL A 68 11.36 -11.62 2.06
CA VAL A 68 10.52 -10.57 2.65
C VAL A 68 9.19 -11.12 3.15
N HIS A 69 8.56 -12.01 2.39
CA HIS A 69 7.31 -12.64 2.78
C HIS A 69 7.47 -13.38 4.12
N ASP A 70 8.47 -14.25 4.24
CA ASP A 70 8.76 -15.01 5.45
C ASP A 70 9.14 -14.10 6.64
N GLY A 71 9.89 -13.03 6.36
CA GLY A 71 10.22 -12.00 7.34
C GLY A 71 8.98 -11.36 7.94
N ARG A 72 8.05 -10.91 7.07
CA ARG A 72 6.77 -10.31 7.44
C ARG A 72 5.83 -11.29 8.15
N MET A 73 5.75 -12.54 7.69
CA MET A 73 4.96 -13.59 8.33
C MET A 73 5.39 -13.84 9.79
N LYS A 74 6.70 -13.96 10.04
CA LYS A 74 7.24 -14.12 11.39
C LYS A 74 6.96 -12.91 12.29
N ALA A 75 7.00 -11.71 11.73
CA ALA A 75 6.65 -10.49 12.46
C ALA A 75 5.16 -10.50 12.85
N ILE A 76 4.25 -10.79 11.92
CA ILE A 76 2.80 -10.91 12.22
C ILE A 76 2.54 -11.99 13.27
N GLU A 77 3.16 -13.16 13.16
CA GLU A 77 2.92 -14.25 14.12
C GLU A 77 3.25 -13.81 15.55
N ARG A 78 4.37 -13.08 15.72
CA ARG A 78 4.78 -12.50 17.00
C ARG A 78 3.81 -11.42 17.48
N LEU A 79 3.38 -10.53 16.59
CA LEU A 79 2.37 -9.49 16.86
C LEU A 79 1.06 -10.11 17.36
N MET A 80 0.55 -11.14 16.66
CA MET A 80 -0.69 -11.83 17.01
C MET A 80 -0.57 -12.58 18.35
N ASN A 81 0.59 -13.19 18.62
CA ASN A 81 0.84 -13.85 19.90
C ASN A 81 0.82 -12.85 21.05
N GLU A 82 1.45 -11.68 20.88
CA GLU A 82 1.40 -10.61 21.87
C GLU A 82 -0.05 -10.11 22.12
N ALA A 83 -0.85 -9.96 21.05
CA ALA A 83 -2.25 -9.57 21.15
C ALA A 83 -3.11 -10.58 21.92
N ARG A 84 -2.95 -11.88 21.64
CA ARG A 84 -3.62 -12.96 22.39
C ARG A 84 -3.21 -12.94 23.86
N GLU A 85 -1.93 -12.73 24.09
CA GLU A 85 -1.35 -12.64 25.42
C GLU A 85 -1.80 -11.42 26.23
N ALA A 86 -2.24 -10.37 25.54
CA ALA A 86 -2.86 -9.18 26.10
C ALA A 86 -4.38 -9.36 26.35
N GLY A 87 -4.96 -10.49 25.94
CA GLY A 87 -6.39 -10.74 26.04
C GLY A 87 -7.21 -9.95 25.02
N GLY A 88 -6.66 -9.69 23.84
CA GLY A 88 -7.37 -9.01 22.75
C GLY A 88 -8.33 -9.94 22.00
N VAL A 89 -9.52 -9.44 21.70
CA VAL A 89 -10.49 -10.03 20.76
C VAL A 89 -10.18 -9.68 19.32
N GLY A 90 -9.53 -8.54 19.09
CA GLY A 90 -9.13 -8.08 17.76
C GLY A 90 -7.82 -7.32 17.76
N LEU A 91 -7.30 -7.02 16.58
CA LEU A 91 -6.14 -6.15 16.42
C LEU A 91 -6.35 -5.18 15.26
N SER A 92 -6.23 -3.88 15.51
CA SER A 92 -6.45 -2.82 14.52
C SER A 92 -5.17 -2.10 14.13
N GLY A 93 -5.23 -1.46 12.95
CA GLY A 93 -4.14 -0.68 12.39
C GLY A 93 -2.88 -1.52 12.23
N VAL A 94 -3.02 -2.77 11.76
CA VAL A 94 -1.85 -3.60 11.43
C VAL A 94 -1.11 -2.93 10.29
N SER A 95 0.15 -2.57 10.53
CA SER A 95 1.05 -2.04 9.51
C SER A 95 2.38 -2.78 9.53
N PHE A 96 3.14 -2.58 8.46
CA PHE A 96 4.50 -3.08 8.39
C PHE A 96 5.51 -1.96 8.17
N GLU A 97 6.68 -2.15 8.74
CA GLU A 97 7.89 -1.40 8.39
C GLU A 97 9.01 -2.34 8.01
N LEU A 98 9.87 -1.87 7.10
CA LEU A 98 11.07 -2.57 6.68
C LEU A 98 12.27 -1.66 6.91
N ILE A 99 13.18 -2.10 7.76
CA ILE A 99 14.33 -1.30 8.21
C ILE A 99 15.61 -2.01 7.78
N ASN A 100 16.51 -1.28 7.15
CA ASN A 100 17.82 -1.79 6.73
C ASN A 100 18.90 -1.32 7.70
N HIS A 101 19.53 -2.27 8.39
CA HIS A 101 20.61 -2.03 9.35
C HIS A 101 22.00 -2.30 8.80
N GLY A 102 22.22 -2.08 7.50
CA GLY A 102 23.54 -2.23 6.89
C GLY A 102 24.06 -3.67 6.93
N GLY A 103 23.21 -4.63 6.55
CA GLY A 103 23.56 -6.06 6.50
C GLY A 103 22.47 -6.97 7.08
N ASN A 104 21.50 -6.40 7.78
CA ASN A 104 20.29 -7.07 8.24
C ASN A 104 19.06 -6.30 7.74
N LEU A 105 18.00 -7.04 7.43
CA LEU A 105 16.67 -6.49 7.23
C LEU A 105 15.82 -6.81 8.45
N GLU A 106 15.24 -5.77 9.06
CA GLU A 106 14.29 -5.88 10.15
C GLU A 106 12.88 -5.64 9.61
N PHE A 107 11.99 -6.59 9.90
CA PHE A 107 10.57 -6.57 9.60
C PHE A 107 9.83 -6.28 10.90
N LEU A 108 9.19 -5.11 10.97
CA LEU A 108 8.38 -4.72 12.10
C LEU A 108 6.90 -4.80 11.70
N ALA A 109 6.08 -5.40 12.53
CA ALA A 109 4.63 -5.42 12.43
C ALA A 109 4.06 -4.76 13.69
N ILE A 110 3.20 -3.77 13.53
CA ILE A 110 2.66 -2.98 14.65
C ILE A 110 1.15 -3.00 14.56
N GLY A 111 0.47 -3.02 15.71
CA GLY A 111 -0.96 -2.72 15.78
C GLY A 111 -1.41 -2.59 17.23
N SER A 112 -2.69 -2.30 17.46
CA SER A 112 -3.24 -2.16 18.82
C SER A 112 -4.32 -3.22 19.03
N ALA A 113 -4.21 -3.91 20.15
CA ALA A 113 -5.23 -4.85 20.56
C ALA A 113 -6.56 -4.13 20.83
N ILE A 114 -7.65 -4.81 20.53
CA ILE A 114 -9.03 -4.44 20.85
C ILE A 114 -9.55 -5.47 21.85
N ARG A 115 -10.34 -5.05 22.83
CA ARG A 115 -10.97 -5.92 23.83
C ARG A 115 -12.48 -5.71 23.85
N THR A 116 -13.22 -6.74 24.23
CA THR A 116 -14.66 -6.59 24.49
C THR A 116 -14.88 -5.74 25.74
N LYS A 117 -15.90 -4.89 25.69
CA LYS A 117 -16.28 -4.04 26.80
C LYS A 117 -16.89 -4.89 27.93
N GLY A 118 -16.58 -4.54 29.18
CA GLY A 118 -17.11 -5.21 30.36
C GLY A 118 -16.31 -6.42 30.86
N LEU A 119 -15.33 -6.93 30.10
CA LEU A 119 -14.39 -7.92 30.62
C LEU A 119 -13.44 -7.29 31.63
N GLU A 120 -13.05 -8.04 32.66
CA GLU A 120 -12.09 -7.58 33.66
C GLU A 120 -10.64 -7.61 33.13
N ASP A 121 -9.74 -6.89 33.79
CA ASP A 121 -8.34 -6.85 33.39
C ASP A 121 -7.62 -8.15 33.77
N GLY A 122 -7.16 -8.90 32.76
CA GLY A 122 -6.53 -10.21 32.94
C GLY A 122 -7.34 -11.37 32.36
N GLU A 123 -8.62 -11.14 32.06
CA GLU A 123 -9.42 -12.07 31.28
C GLU A 123 -8.92 -12.11 29.82
N LYS A 124 -8.72 -13.33 29.32
CA LYS A 124 -8.25 -13.58 27.96
C LYS A 124 -9.42 -13.92 27.07
N GLU A 125 -9.46 -13.29 25.91
CA GLU A 125 -10.39 -13.59 24.84
C GLU A 125 -9.70 -14.38 23.73
N LYS A 126 -10.51 -15.05 22.90
CA LYS A 126 -10.04 -15.59 21.64
C LYS A 126 -9.86 -14.41 20.68
N LEU A 127 -8.68 -14.30 20.08
CA LEU A 127 -8.46 -13.35 18.99
C LEU A 127 -9.29 -13.81 17.78
N GLU A 128 -10.32 -13.03 17.44
CA GLU A 128 -11.28 -13.32 16.39
C GLU A 128 -10.95 -12.65 15.06
N PHE A 129 -10.30 -11.48 15.09
CA PHE A 129 -9.94 -10.75 13.88
C PHE A 129 -8.63 -9.98 13.99
N SER A 130 -8.04 -9.69 12.83
CA SER A 130 -7.02 -8.65 12.65
C SER A 130 -7.40 -7.81 11.44
N THR A 131 -7.00 -6.54 11.41
CA THR A 131 -7.37 -5.62 10.32
C THR A 131 -6.25 -4.62 10.04
N ALA A 132 -6.06 -4.29 8.76
CA ALA A 132 -5.16 -3.19 8.36
C ALA A 132 -5.76 -1.84 8.74
N ALA A 133 -7.10 -1.77 8.79
CA ALA A 133 -7.85 -0.57 9.11
C ALA A 133 -7.52 -0.06 10.52
N ASN A 134 -7.28 1.24 10.64
CA ASN A 134 -7.37 1.92 11.93
C ASN A 134 -8.81 1.85 12.47
N VAL A 135 -9.08 2.26 13.71
CA VAL A 135 -10.43 2.05 14.27
C VAL A 135 -11.50 2.96 13.65
N GLN A 136 -11.14 4.14 13.15
CA GLN A 136 -12.09 4.99 12.41
C GLN A 136 -12.56 4.29 11.13
N GLN A 137 -11.63 3.70 10.40
CA GLN A 137 -11.88 2.90 9.20
C GLN A 137 -12.63 1.59 9.53
N LEU A 138 -12.26 0.91 10.62
CA LEU A 138 -12.93 -0.29 11.09
C LEU A 138 -14.41 -0.03 11.41
N TYR A 139 -14.72 1.14 11.98
CA TYR A 139 -16.10 1.59 12.19
C TYR A 139 -16.85 1.65 10.86
N CYS A 140 -16.28 2.31 9.85
CA CYS A 140 -16.87 2.39 8.51
C CYS A 140 -17.07 1.01 7.87
N GLN A 141 -16.12 0.07 8.06
CA GLN A 141 -16.23 -1.30 7.59
C GLN A 141 -17.43 -2.02 8.20
N ILE A 142 -17.53 -2.03 9.52
CA ILE A 142 -18.60 -2.72 10.25
C ILE A 142 -19.96 -2.07 9.97
N ASP A 143 -20.01 -0.73 9.91
CA ASP A 143 -21.23 0.00 9.57
C ASP A 143 -21.72 -0.29 8.15
N SER A 144 -20.81 -0.64 7.24
CA SER A 144 -21.12 -1.11 5.89
C SER A 144 -21.50 -2.59 5.81
N GLY A 145 -21.64 -3.28 6.95
CA GLY A 145 -22.02 -4.69 7.03
C GLY A 145 -20.87 -5.68 6.80
N PHE A 146 -19.63 -5.21 6.67
CA PHE A 146 -18.46 -6.07 6.53
C PHE A 146 -17.98 -6.55 7.90
N LYS A 147 -17.91 -7.86 8.08
CA LYS A 147 -17.29 -8.47 9.26
C LYS A 147 -15.80 -8.69 9.02
N PRO A 148 -14.88 -8.00 9.73
CA PRO A 148 -13.44 -8.21 9.60
C PRO A 148 -13.06 -9.61 10.11
N LEU A 149 -12.13 -10.28 9.43
CA LEU A 149 -11.66 -11.62 9.80
C LEU A 149 -10.14 -11.67 9.92
N HIS A 150 -9.41 -11.09 8.97
CA HIS A 150 -7.95 -11.24 8.94
C HIS A 150 -7.27 -10.07 8.25
N PHE A 151 -6.18 -9.60 8.83
CA PHE A 151 -5.19 -8.80 8.12
C PHE A 151 -4.53 -9.70 7.07
N VAL A 152 -4.49 -9.24 5.83
CA VAL A 152 -3.87 -9.97 4.72
C VAL A 152 -2.88 -9.08 4.01
N PHE A 153 -1.83 -9.68 3.44
CA PHE A 153 -0.87 -8.95 2.63
C PHE A 153 -0.34 -9.78 1.46
N GLY A 154 0.08 -9.09 0.41
CA GLY A 154 0.73 -9.67 -0.75
C GLY A 154 1.93 -8.83 -1.12
N ASN A 155 3.11 -9.43 -1.14
CA ASN A 155 4.33 -8.78 -1.58
C ASN A 155 4.90 -9.46 -2.84
N VAL A 156 5.51 -8.64 -3.70
CA VAL A 156 6.26 -9.08 -4.87
C VAL A 156 7.48 -8.18 -5.01
N ALA A 157 8.68 -8.75 -4.92
CA ALA A 157 9.90 -8.09 -5.36
C ALA A 157 10.09 -8.38 -6.85
N TYR A 158 10.35 -7.35 -7.65
CA TYR A 158 10.49 -7.50 -9.10
C TYR A 158 11.65 -6.68 -9.66
N SER A 159 12.29 -7.25 -10.68
CA SER A 159 13.33 -6.58 -11.46
C SER A 159 12.70 -5.91 -12.68
N ILE A 160 13.20 -4.72 -13.00
CA ILE A 160 12.84 -3.98 -14.22
C ILE A 160 13.64 -4.52 -15.43
N GLY A 161 14.71 -5.31 -15.21
CA GLY A 161 15.43 -6.02 -16.28
C GLY A 161 16.28 -5.15 -17.22
N ILE A 162 16.65 -3.92 -16.83
CA ILE A 162 17.38 -2.96 -17.69
C ILE A 162 18.92 -3.14 -17.65
N GLY A 163 19.42 -4.26 -17.12
CA GLY A 163 20.85 -4.59 -17.05
C GLY A 163 21.27 -5.72 -17.97
N GLY A 164 22.50 -5.66 -18.51
CA GLY A 164 23.24 -6.82 -19.04
C GLY A 164 22.89 -7.28 -20.46
N ASN A 165 21.74 -7.93 -20.66
CA ASN A 165 21.41 -8.62 -21.92
C ASN A 165 20.26 -7.98 -22.71
N ILE A 166 19.38 -7.23 -22.05
CA ILE A 166 18.18 -6.69 -22.70
C ILE A 166 18.46 -5.32 -23.32
N MET A 167 19.25 -4.47 -22.64
CA MET A 167 19.77 -3.17 -23.13
C MET A 167 20.37 -3.22 -24.55
N GLY A 168 21.02 -4.35 -24.89
CA GLY A 168 21.62 -4.58 -26.22
C GLY A 168 20.61 -4.79 -27.34
N SER A 169 19.42 -5.32 -27.04
CA SER A 169 18.34 -5.55 -28.01
C SER A 169 17.51 -4.28 -28.28
N PHE A 170 17.51 -3.32 -27.33
CA PHE A 170 16.68 -2.12 -27.38
C PHE A 170 17.21 -0.98 -28.25
N LYS A 171 18.47 -1.02 -28.71
CA LYS A 171 18.95 -0.05 -29.71
C LYS A 171 18.13 -0.09 -31.02
N SER A 172 17.25 -1.08 -31.19
CA SER A 172 16.41 -1.31 -32.37
C SER A 172 14.90 -1.22 -32.13
N LEU A 173 14.42 -0.97 -30.90
CA LEU A 173 12.96 -0.99 -30.66
C LEU A 173 12.29 0.27 -31.23
N LYS A 174 11.24 0.04 -32.03
CA LYS A 174 10.38 1.10 -32.55
C LYS A 174 9.63 1.77 -31.40
N ARG A 175 9.48 3.10 -31.50
CA ARG A 175 8.63 3.89 -30.62
C ARG A 175 7.22 3.28 -30.55
N GLY A 176 6.68 3.12 -29.34
CA GLY A 176 5.38 2.48 -29.12
C GLY A 176 5.37 1.52 -27.93
N GLU A 177 4.24 0.84 -27.75
CA GLU A 177 4.03 -0.11 -26.65
C GLU A 177 4.93 -1.34 -26.79
N VAL A 178 5.60 -1.69 -25.71
CA VAL A 178 6.41 -2.90 -25.58
C VAL A 178 5.56 -3.96 -24.89
N LYS A 179 4.92 -4.83 -25.67
CA LYS A 179 3.89 -5.77 -25.19
C LYS A 179 4.45 -6.75 -24.16
N GLU A 180 5.64 -7.30 -24.41
CA GLU A 180 6.27 -8.28 -23.52
C GLU A 180 6.54 -7.68 -22.13
N PHE A 181 6.99 -6.42 -22.08
CA PHE A 181 7.17 -5.70 -20.80
C PHE A 181 5.84 -5.36 -20.15
N THR A 182 4.87 -4.96 -20.95
CA THR A 182 3.52 -4.68 -20.46
C THR A 182 2.93 -5.92 -19.78
N GLU A 183 3.04 -7.08 -20.40
CA GLU A 183 2.57 -8.36 -19.86
C GLU A 183 3.32 -8.77 -18.58
N ILE A 184 4.64 -8.59 -18.54
CA ILE A 184 5.45 -8.87 -17.35
C ILE A 184 5.01 -7.99 -16.18
N PHE A 185 4.91 -6.68 -16.40
CA PHE A 185 4.53 -5.75 -15.34
C PHE A 185 3.09 -5.99 -14.90
N ASP A 186 2.17 -6.18 -15.84
CA ASP A 186 0.78 -6.50 -15.53
C ASP A 186 0.66 -7.76 -14.67
N LYS A 187 1.34 -8.85 -15.06
CA LYS A 187 1.38 -10.09 -14.28
C LYS A 187 1.98 -9.87 -12.89
N THR A 188 3.08 -9.13 -12.78
CA THR A 188 3.73 -8.81 -11.50
C THR A 188 2.79 -8.02 -10.58
N ARG A 189 2.06 -7.05 -11.11
CA ARG A 189 1.11 -6.22 -10.34
C ARG A 189 -0.07 -7.04 -9.83
N HIS A 190 -0.59 -7.97 -10.64
CA HIS A 190 -1.69 -8.85 -10.25
C HIS A 190 -1.28 -9.99 -9.27
N LEU A 191 0.00 -10.33 -9.22
CA LEU A 191 0.47 -11.44 -8.38
C LEU A 191 0.33 -11.15 -6.88
N ALA A 192 0.61 -9.93 -6.43
CA ALA A 192 0.42 -9.52 -5.04
C ALA A 192 -1.05 -9.71 -4.60
N LEU A 193 -1.99 -9.24 -5.43
CA LEU A 193 -3.42 -9.37 -5.19
C LEU A 193 -3.86 -10.85 -5.17
N THR A 194 -3.33 -11.67 -6.09
CA THR A 194 -3.63 -13.10 -6.15
C THR A 194 -3.25 -13.81 -4.84
N ARG A 195 -2.10 -13.46 -4.25
CA ARG A 195 -1.66 -14.02 -2.96
C ARG A 195 -2.59 -13.61 -1.81
N MET A 196 -2.99 -12.34 -1.75
CA MET A 196 -3.95 -11.88 -0.75
C MET A 196 -5.30 -12.60 -0.87
N LYS A 197 -5.81 -12.80 -2.09
CA LYS A 197 -7.07 -13.54 -2.33
C LYS A 197 -6.98 -14.99 -1.86
N ALA A 198 -5.83 -15.65 -2.07
CA ALA A 198 -5.61 -16.99 -1.57
C ALA A 198 -5.63 -17.07 -0.04
N GLU A 199 -5.09 -16.06 0.65
CA GLU A 199 -5.14 -15.95 2.11
C GLU A 199 -6.56 -15.68 2.62
N ALA A 200 -7.25 -14.69 2.04
CA ALA A 200 -8.64 -14.36 2.37
C ALA A 200 -9.57 -15.58 2.23
N LYS A 201 -9.42 -16.36 1.16
CA LYS A 201 -10.18 -17.60 0.96
C LYS A 201 -9.96 -18.62 2.08
N LYS A 202 -8.72 -18.77 2.57
CA LYS A 202 -8.40 -19.74 3.65
C LYS A 202 -9.09 -19.41 4.96
N VAL A 203 -9.33 -18.12 5.24
CA VAL A 203 -9.99 -17.66 6.45
C VAL A 203 -11.51 -17.51 6.29
N GLY A 204 -12.07 -17.89 5.14
CA GLY A 204 -13.51 -17.79 4.87
C GLY A 204 -13.99 -16.37 4.57
N ALA A 205 -13.10 -15.46 4.18
CA ALA A 205 -13.46 -14.14 3.71
C ALA A 205 -13.93 -14.18 2.25
N ASN A 206 -14.92 -13.36 1.93
CA ASN A 206 -15.42 -13.16 0.56
C ASN A 206 -15.06 -11.76 0.02
N SER A 207 -14.32 -10.95 0.80
CA SER A 207 -13.81 -9.65 0.39
C SER A 207 -12.44 -9.34 0.99
N ILE A 208 -11.72 -8.44 0.33
CA ILE A 208 -10.53 -7.73 0.84
C ILE A 208 -10.74 -6.26 0.56
N ILE A 209 -10.91 -5.47 1.61
CA ILE A 209 -11.29 -4.06 1.54
C ILE A 209 -10.20 -3.18 2.15
N GLY A 210 -10.15 -1.91 1.73
CA GLY A 210 -9.13 -0.95 2.16
C GLY A 210 -7.73 -1.38 1.75
N ILE A 211 -7.56 -1.86 0.50
CA ILE A 211 -6.25 -2.28 0.01
C ILE A 211 -5.36 -1.05 -0.17
N GLU A 212 -4.26 -1.02 0.56
CA GLU A 212 -3.20 -0.02 0.40
C GLU A 212 -2.03 -0.63 -0.35
N THR A 213 -1.52 0.07 -1.36
CA THR A 213 -0.40 -0.38 -2.20
C THR A 213 0.80 0.54 -2.03
N THR A 214 1.94 -0.04 -1.66
CA THR A 214 3.22 0.66 -1.50
C THR A 214 4.25 0.09 -2.47
N LEU A 215 5.02 0.98 -3.09
CA LEU A 215 6.18 0.64 -3.91
C LEU A 215 7.45 1.16 -3.25
N ALA A 216 8.43 0.29 -3.00
CA ALA A 216 9.67 0.66 -2.34
C ALA A 216 10.89 -0.01 -2.99
N PRO A 217 12.04 0.66 -3.13
CA PRO A 217 13.28 0.01 -3.54
C PRO A 217 13.72 -1.05 -2.52
N LEU A 218 14.13 -2.23 -3.01
CA LEU A 218 14.54 -3.34 -2.15
C LEU A 218 15.65 -4.15 -2.81
N MET A 219 16.86 -4.15 -2.23
CA MET A 219 17.98 -5.01 -2.64
C MET A 219 18.30 -4.99 -4.15
N GLY A 220 18.13 -3.85 -4.81
CA GLY A 220 18.34 -3.70 -6.26
C GLY A 220 17.14 -4.08 -7.14
N ALA A 221 16.05 -4.54 -6.53
CA ALA A 221 14.72 -4.71 -7.12
C ALA A 221 13.76 -3.61 -6.62
N GLN A 222 12.51 -3.64 -7.07
CA GLN A 222 11.40 -2.91 -6.46
C GLN A 222 10.47 -3.89 -5.74
N GLU A 223 10.07 -3.59 -4.51
CA GLU A 223 9.00 -4.28 -3.81
C GLU A 223 7.68 -3.56 -4.08
N MET A 224 6.67 -4.32 -4.51
CA MET A 224 5.28 -3.96 -4.33
C MET A 224 4.73 -4.71 -3.11
N LEU A 225 4.18 -3.96 -2.16
CA LEU A 225 3.45 -4.49 -1.01
C LEU A 225 2.00 -4.00 -1.09
N MET A 226 1.06 -4.93 -0.98
CA MET A 226 -0.34 -4.65 -0.77
C MET A 226 -0.75 -5.17 0.61
N ILE A 227 -1.47 -4.37 1.38
CA ILE A 227 -2.06 -4.78 2.66
C ILE A 227 -3.55 -4.45 2.65
N GLY A 228 -4.37 -5.18 3.41
CA GLY A 228 -5.79 -4.89 3.53
C GLY A 228 -6.49 -5.77 4.56
N THR A 229 -7.81 -5.68 4.61
CA THR A 229 -8.62 -6.45 5.56
C THR A 229 -9.50 -7.45 4.84
N ALA A 230 -9.18 -8.74 5.00
CA ALA A 230 -10.05 -9.83 4.59
C ALA A 230 -11.30 -9.84 5.48
N SER A 231 -12.47 -9.71 4.85
CA SER A 231 -13.75 -9.56 5.51
C SER A 231 -14.83 -10.46 4.89
N HIS A 232 -15.94 -10.63 5.61
CA HIS A 232 -17.12 -11.32 5.13
C HIS A 232 -18.31 -10.36 5.07
N HIS A 233 -19.00 -10.33 3.94
CA HIS A 233 -20.28 -9.64 3.78
C HIS A 233 -21.34 -10.59 3.20
N PRO A 234 -22.54 -10.75 3.81
CA PRO A 234 -23.54 -11.73 3.35
C PRO A 234 -24.00 -11.56 1.90
N LEU A 235 -24.10 -10.33 1.41
CA LEU A 235 -24.46 -10.07 0.00
C LEU A 235 -23.36 -10.45 -1.01
N LEU A 236 -22.18 -10.87 -0.54
CA LEU A 236 -21.04 -11.26 -1.36
C LEU A 236 -20.70 -12.75 -1.25
N ASP A 237 -21.62 -13.59 -0.75
CA ASP A 237 -21.40 -15.03 -0.56
C ASP A 237 -21.00 -15.75 -1.87
N GLU A 238 -21.44 -15.27 -3.03
CA GLU A 238 -21.02 -15.80 -4.33
C GLU A 238 -19.52 -15.65 -4.59
N PHE A 239 -18.85 -14.69 -3.91
CA PHE A 239 -17.42 -14.40 -4.04
C PHE A 239 -16.54 -15.17 -3.06
N ILE A 240 -17.07 -16.09 -2.25
CA ILE A 240 -16.28 -16.86 -1.27
C ILE A 240 -15.08 -17.60 -1.91
N ASN A 241 -15.22 -18.02 -3.16
CA ASN A 241 -14.17 -18.71 -3.91
C ASN A 241 -13.22 -17.77 -4.67
N ASN A 242 -13.63 -16.52 -4.86
CA ASN A 242 -12.89 -15.48 -5.58
C ASN A 242 -13.19 -14.13 -4.91
N PRO A 243 -12.58 -13.84 -3.73
CA PRO A 243 -12.97 -12.70 -2.92
C PRO A 243 -12.97 -11.38 -3.70
N VAL A 244 -13.93 -10.50 -3.43
CA VAL A 244 -13.91 -9.15 -3.99
C VAL A 244 -12.69 -8.39 -3.46
N THR A 245 -12.21 -7.42 -4.20
CA THR A 245 -11.05 -6.61 -3.81
C THR A 245 -11.34 -5.13 -4.03
N SER A 246 -10.80 -4.25 -3.19
CA SER A 246 -10.98 -2.80 -3.36
C SER A 246 -9.87 -1.99 -2.70
N ASP A 247 -9.38 -0.97 -3.40
CA ASP A 247 -8.48 0.06 -2.91
C ASP A 247 -9.21 1.35 -2.47
N MET A 248 -10.54 1.35 -2.44
CA MET A 248 -11.28 2.45 -1.83
C MET A 248 -10.92 2.54 -0.36
N THR A 249 -10.83 3.77 0.16
CA THR A 249 -10.76 3.93 1.61
C THR A 249 -12.04 3.40 2.24
N ASN A 250 -12.02 3.06 3.53
CA ASN A 250 -13.19 2.50 4.19
C ASN A 250 -14.34 3.53 4.30
N GLU A 251 -14.00 4.81 4.32
CA GLU A 251 -14.94 5.95 4.25
C GLU A 251 -15.55 6.08 2.85
N GLU A 252 -14.75 5.97 1.78
CA GLU A 252 -15.26 5.93 0.39
C GLU A 252 -16.18 4.73 0.18
N MET A 253 -15.77 3.55 0.67
CA MET A 253 -16.57 2.33 0.61
C MET A 253 -17.90 2.51 1.35
N TRP A 254 -17.89 3.08 2.56
CA TRP A 254 -19.11 3.40 3.30
C TRP A 254 -20.05 4.31 2.50
N ASN A 255 -19.52 5.36 1.87
CA ASN A 255 -20.33 6.26 1.03
C ASN A 255 -20.97 5.51 -0.15
N MET A 256 -20.22 4.65 -0.83
CA MET A 256 -20.73 3.86 -1.96
C MET A 256 -21.81 2.87 -1.51
N VAL A 257 -21.59 2.17 -0.39
CA VAL A 257 -22.55 1.23 0.19
C VAL A 257 -23.84 1.95 0.60
N ASN A 258 -23.73 3.14 1.21
CA ASN A 258 -24.87 3.96 1.63
C ASN A 258 -25.78 4.36 0.44
N ILE A 259 -25.21 4.51 -0.77
CA ILE A 259 -25.98 4.80 -1.99
C ILE A 259 -26.26 3.56 -2.86
N GLY A 260 -26.03 2.35 -2.34
CA GLY A 260 -26.44 1.10 -2.95
C GLY A 260 -25.40 0.44 -3.87
N TYR A 261 -24.12 0.80 -3.78
CA TYR A 261 -23.03 0.23 -4.57
C TYR A 261 -22.05 -0.57 -3.70
N MET A 262 -21.62 -1.72 -4.22
CA MET A 262 -20.65 -2.60 -3.56
C MET A 262 -19.37 -2.73 -4.40
N PRO A 263 -18.19 -2.83 -3.76
CA PRO A 263 -16.96 -3.16 -4.45
C PRO A 263 -17.01 -4.60 -5.00
N ILE A 264 -16.49 -4.79 -6.21
CA ILE A 264 -16.39 -6.09 -6.87
C ILE A 264 -14.94 -6.48 -7.08
N GLN A 265 -14.11 -5.58 -7.60
CA GLN A 265 -12.73 -5.92 -7.93
C GLN A 265 -11.82 -4.69 -8.01
N LEU A 266 -10.64 -4.79 -7.42
CA LEU A 266 -9.51 -3.92 -7.69
C LEU A 266 -8.99 -4.24 -9.09
N VAL A 267 -9.11 -3.27 -9.99
CA VAL A 267 -8.69 -3.40 -11.39
C VAL A 267 -7.41 -2.59 -11.63
N MET A 268 -6.48 -3.13 -12.40
CA MET A 268 -5.19 -2.53 -12.70
C MET A 268 -4.88 -2.67 -14.18
N GLY A 269 -4.54 -1.57 -14.84
CA GLY A 269 -4.14 -1.54 -16.23
C GLY A 269 -2.74 -0.96 -16.34
N VAL A 270 -1.80 -1.73 -16.88
CA VAL A 270 -0.43 -1.28 -17.13
C VAL A 270 -0.19 -1.16 -18.63
N SER A 271 0.59 -0.16 -19.05
CA SER A 271 1.11 -0.02 -20.42
C SER A 271 2.58 0.42 -20.37
N VAL A 272 3.50 -0.34 -20.96
CA VAL A 272 4.92 0.02 -21.04
C VAL A 272 5.27 0.47 -22.45
N TYR A 273 5.90 1.63 -22.59
CA TYR A 273 6.25 2.22 -23.88
C TYR A 273 7.74 2.52 -24.00
N SER A 274 8.30 2.30 -25.20
CA SER A 274 9.62 2.79 -25.57
C SER A 274 9.51 4.14 -26.27
N LEU A 275 10.36 5.08 -25.84
CA LEU A 275 10.53 6.39 -26.45
C LEU A 275 11.45 6.36 -27.68
N GLY A 276 12.09 5.22 -27.98
CA GLY A 276 13.07 5.10 -29.07
C GLY A 276 14.38 5.86 -28.84
N PHE A 277 14.62 6.36 -27.62
CA PHE A 277 15.82 7.10 -27.23
C PHE A 277 16.43 6.49 -25.96
N ALA A 278 17.68 6.04 -26.04
CA ALA A 278 18.34 5.28 -24.98
C ALA A 278 18.66 6.09 -23.71
N GLY A 279 18.52 7.42 -23.73
CA GLY A 279 18.84 8.28 -22.59
C GLY A 279 17.76 8.37 -21.50
N GLY A 280 16.55 7.84 -21.71
CA GLY A 280 15.43 8.02 -20.77
C GLY A 280 14.68 9.34 -20.93
N VAL A 281 13.61 9.53 -20.14
CA VAL A 281 12.76 10.74 -20.19
C VAL A 281 13.56 11.98 -19.79
N MET A 282 14.35 11.87 -18.73
CA MET A 282 15.05 13.01 -18.14
C MET A 282 16.10 13.62 -19.08
N SER A 283 16.82 12.80 -19.83
CA SER A 283 17.83 13.31 -20.78
C SER A 283 17.20 13.87 -22.07
N LEU A 284 16.02 13.36 -22.47
CA LEU A 284 15.22 13.98 -23.53
C LEU A 284 14.79 15.39 -23.11
N LEU A 285 14.28 15.54 -21.88
CA LEU A 285 13.89 16.86 -21.35
C LEU A 285 15.09 17.81 -21.20
N GLN A 286 16.25 17.30 -20.79
CA GLN A 286 17.47 18.11 -20.68
C GLN A 286 18.04 18.56 -22.03
N SER A 287 17.76 17.83 -23.12
CA SER A 287 18.27 18.18 -24.46
C SER A 287 17.38 19.20 -25.19
N LEU A 288 16.21 19.53 -24.64
CA LEU A 288 15.28 20.50 -25.20
C LEU A 288 15.36 21.83 -24.44
N GLY A 289 15.45 22.94 -25.19
CA GLY A 289 15.58 24.31 -24.66
C GLY A 289 14.32 24.88 -24.01
N GLY A 290 13.49 24.03 -23.38
CA GLY A 290 12.15 24.34 -22.90
C GLY A 290 11.08 24.23 -24.01
N GLY A 291 9.88 23.81 -23.62
CA GLY A 291 8.75 23.59 -24.53
C GLY A 291 8.12 22.21 -24.35
N GLU A 292 6.96 22.01 -24.97
CA GLU A 292 6.31 20.70 -25.01
C GLU A 292 7.11 19.72 -25.87
N VAL A 293 7.27 18.49 -25.38
CA VAL A 293 7.84 17.40 -26.15
C VAL A 293 6.70 16.63 -26.80
N GLU A 294 6.20 17.14 -27.93
CA GLU A 294 5.00 16.63 -28.61
C GLU A 294 4.99 15.10 -28.73
N GLY A 295 6.14 14.51 -29.09
CA GLY A 295 6.26 13.06 -29.18
C GLY A 295 6.15 12.30 -27.84
N LEU A 296 6.63 12.88 -26.74
CA LEU A 296 6.43 12.30 -25.41
C LEU A 296 4.96 12.45 -24.97
N THR A 297 4.35 13.60 -25.26
CA THR A 297 2.95 13.86 -24.98
C THR A 297 2.06 12.80 -25.66
N GLU A 298 2.23 12.58 -26.96
CA GLU A 298 1.46 11.57 -27.72
C GLU A 298 1.59 10.16 -27.13
N ILE A 299 2.83 9.75 -26.79
CA ILE A 299 3.07 8.42 -26.20
C ILE A 299 2.33 8.27 -24.87
N LEU A 300 2.38 9.30 -24.02
CA LEU A 300 1.72 9.25 -22.72
C LEU A 300 0.19 9.21 -22.86
N TYR A 301 -0.38 9.91 -23.85
CA TYR A 301 -1.81 9.79 -24.18
C TYR A 301 -2.15 8.38 -24.66
N GLU A 302 -1.37 7.80 -25.59
CA GLU A 302 -1.62 6.43 -26.07
C GLU A 302 -1.49 5.40 -24.94
N ALA A 303 -0.48 5.56 -24.07
CA ALA A 303 -0.27 4.70 -22.92
C ALA A 303 -1.41 4.77 -21.91
N ARG A 304 -1.91 5.99 -21.66
CA ARG A 304 -3.08 6.25 -20.82
C ARG A 304 -4.33 5.59 -21.38
N GLU A 305 -4.65 5.83 -22.64
CA GLU A 305 -5.86 5.28 -23.27
C GLU A 305 -5.87 3.74 -23.19
N LYS A 306 -4.74 3.09 -23.47
CA LYS A 306 -4.64 1.62 -23.33
C LYS A 306 -4.77 1.13 -21.90
N ALA A 307 -4.16 1.83 -20.93
CA ALA A 307 -4.27 1.46 -19.51
C ALA A 307 -5.72 1.60 -19.02
N LEU A 308 -6.43 2.66 -19.44
CA LEU A 308 -7.84 2.87 -19.10
C LEU A 308 -8.75 1.84 -19.79
N ALA A 309 -8.49 1.49 -21.05
CA ALA A 309 -9.23 0.45 -21.75
C ALA A 309 -9.09 -0.93 -21.06
N ARG A 310 -7.90 -1.24 -20.50
CA ARG A 310 -7.66 -2.47 -19.74
C ARG A 310 -8.53 -2.55 -18.48
N ILE A 311 -8.51 -1.51 -17.63
CA ILE A 311 -9.34 -1.52 -16.41
C ILE A 311 -10.85 -1.52 -16.73
N GLN A 312 -11.26 -0.90 -17.83
CA GLN A 312 -12.64 -0.97 -18.30
C GLN A 312 -13.00 -2.40 -18.73
N GLN A 313 -12.11 -3.07 -19.46
CA GLN A 313 -12.32 -4.46 -19.85
C GLN A 313 -12.40 -5.39 -18.64
N ASP A 314 -11.57 -5.17 -17.62
CA ASP A 314 -11.64 -5.94 -16.37
C ASP A 314 -12.96 -5.72 -15.63
N ALA A 315 -13.46 -4.48 -15.61
CA ALA A 315 -14.77 -4.16 -15.03
C ALA A 315 -15.92 -4.87 -15.76
N VAL A 316 -15.88 -4.90 -17.10
CA VAL A 316 -16.83 -5.67 -17.90
C VAL A 316 -16.72 -7.16 -17.59
N ASN A 317 -15.50 -7.70 -17.51
CA ASN A 317 -15.26 -9.12 -17.25
C ASN A 317 -15.75 -9.56 -15.86
N CYS A 318 -15.70 -8.68 -14.86
CA CYS A 318 -16.21 -8.96 -13.52
C CYS A 318 -17.69 -8.57 -13.32
N GLY A 319 -18.35 -8.05 -14.36
CA GLY A 319 -19.76 -7.68 -14.33
C GLY A 319 -20.07 -6.48 -13.43
N ALA A 320 -19.11 -5.57 -13.30
CA ALA A 320 -19.28 -4.29 -12.63
C ALA A 320 -19.99 -3.27 -13.53
N ASP A 321 -20.61 -2.27 -12.91
CA ASP A 321 -21.29 -1.18 -13.61
C ASP A 321 -20.31 -0.06 -13.96
N GLU A 322 -19.35 0.23 -13.08
CA GLU A 322 -18.42 1.36 -13.20
C GLU A 322 -17.07 1.06 -12.54
N VAL A 323 -16.05 1.87 -12.86
CA VAL A 323 -14.77 1.91 -12.12
C VAL A 323 -14.64 3.27 -11.44
N VAL A 324 -14.50 3.26 -10.11
CA VAL A 324 -14.40 4.47 -9.29
C VAL A 324 -13.02 4.64 -8.67
N GLY A 325 -12.72 5.87 -8.26
CA GLY A 325 -11.48 6.19 -7.57
C GLY A 325 -10.24 5.88 -8.40
N VAL A 326 -10.26 6.10 -9.72
CA VAL A 326 -9.12 5.79 -10.59
C VAL A 326 -7.94 6.69 -10.26
N LYS A 327 -6.79 6.09 -9.95
CA LYS A 327 -5.49 6.76 -9.80
C LYS A 327 -4.59 6.37 -10.96
N THR A 328 -3.87 7.34 -11.51
CA THR A 328 -2.89 7.12 -12.58
C THR A 328 -1.48 7.44 -12.12
N ARG A 329 -0.50 6.63 -12.52
CA ARG A 329 0.92 6.83 -12.22
C ARG A 329 1.75 6.63 -13.48
N VAL A 330 2.82 7.41 -13.60
CA VAL A 330 3.82 7.23 -14.65
C VAL A 330 5.16 6.95 -13.98
N TYR A 331 5.84 5.90 -14.41
CA TYR A 331 7.16 5.52 -13.90
C TYR A 331 8.18 5.58 -15.04
N ASP A 332 9.28 6.30 -14.83
CA ASP A 332 10.46 6.17 -15.69
C ASP A 332 11.17 4.89 -15.29
N LEU A 333 11.18 3.92 -16.21
CA LEU A 333 11.85 2.64 -15.98
C LEU A 333 13.35 2.74 -16.27
N GLY A 334 13.80 3.79 -16.95
CA GLY A 334 15.15 3.90 -17.51
C GLY A 334 15.24 3.31 -18.92
N GLY A 335 16.39 3.50 -19.58
CA GLY A 335 16.64 2.96 -20.92
C GLY A 335 15.69 3.47 -22.01
N GLY A 336 15.01 4.60 -21.79
CA GLY A 336 14.02 5.14 -22.71
C GLY A 336 12.64 4.48 -22.58
N MET A 337 12.34 3.78 -21.49
CA MET A 337 11.05 3.16 -21.27
C MET A 337 10.25 3.89 -20.17
N VAL A 338 8.94 4.01 -20.40
CA VAL A 338 7.99 4.56 -19.44
C VAL A 338 6.86 3.58 -19.21
N GLU A 339 6.45 3.43 -17.95
CA GLU A 339 5.24 2.71 -17.58
C GLU A 339 4.13 3.71 -17.28
N PHE A 340 2.95 3.50 -17.86
CA PHE A 340 1.72 4.12 -17.41
C PHE A 340 0.87 3.07 -16.70
N MET A 341 0.46 3.36 -15.46
CA MET A 341 -0.41 2.51 -14.67
C MET A 341 -1.70 3.26 -14.33
N ALA A 342 -2.84 2.59 -14.47
CA ALA A 342 -4.12 2.99 -13.91
C ALA A 342 -4.61 1.92 -12.91
N ILE A 343 -5.15 2.35 -11.78
CA ILE A 343 -5.70 1.48 -10.74
C ILE A 343 -6.98 2.09 -10.18
N GLY A 344 -7.98 1.26 -9.88
CA GLY A 344 -9.21 1.71 -9.22
C GLY A 344 -10.08 0.53 -8.81
N THR A 345 -11.27 0.81 -8.28
CA THR A 345 -12.21 -0.23 -7.86
C THR A 345 -13.40 -0.29 -8.81
N ALA A 346 -13.62 -1.47 -9.39
CA ALA A 346 -14.85 -1.81 -10.10
C ALA A 346 -15.99 -2.03 -9.09
N VAL A 347 -17.13 -1.36 -9.30
CA VAL A 347 -18.28 -1.35 -8.38
C VAL A 347 -19.56 -1.79 -9.08
N LYS A 348 -20.49 -2.36 -8.32
CA LYS A 348 -21.79 -2.80 -8.82
C LYS A 348 -22.91 -2.35 -7.91
N LYS A 349 -24.00 -1.90 -8.50
CA LYS A 349 -25.23 -1.56 -7.78
C LYS A 349 -25.91 -2.84 -7.30
N ILE A 350 -26.10 -2.96 -5.99
CA ILE A 350 -26.80 -4.08 -5.37
C ILE A 350 -28.13 -3.59 -4.80
N LYS A 351 -29.22 -4.30 -5.09
CA LYS A 351 -30.54 -3.93 -4.58
C LYS A 351 -30.57 -4.07 -3.06
N ASN A 352 -31.12 -3.06 -2.39
CA ASN A 352 -31.35 -3.02 -0.95
C ASN A 352 -30.08 -3.12 -0.08
N VAL A 353 -28.88 -2.88 -0.64
CA VAL A 353 -27.69 -2.65 0.18
C VAL A 353 -27.68 -1.22 0.68
N THR A 354 -27.32 -1.04 1.95
CA THR A 354 -27.14 0.24 2.62
C THR A 354 -26.27 0.02 3.86
N THR A 355 -25.75 1.10 4.42
CA THR A 355 -25.05 1.11 5.70
C THR A 355 -26.03 0.99 6.88
N LEU A 356 -25.53 0.58 8.05
CA LEU A 356 -26.32 0.43 9.27
C LEU A 356 -26.83 1.77 9.78
N HIS A 357 -26.00 2.82 9.67
CA HIS A 357 -26.38 4.20 9.99
C HIS A 357 -26.39 5.07 8.75
N GLN A 358 -27.23 6.10 8.74
CA GLN A 358 -27.34 7.07 7.64
C GLN A 358 -26.16 8.05 7.60
N ASP A 359 -25.53 8.31 8.74
CA ASP A 359 -24.46 9.27 8.92
C ASP A 359 -23.31 8.63 9.71
N LEU A 360 -22.07 8.93 9.31
CA LEU A 360 -20.89 8.63 10.10
C LEU A 360 -20.75 9.63 11.26
N PRO A 361 -20.28 9.19 12.45
CA PRO A 361 -19.87 10.14 13.47
C PRO A 361 -18.68 10.95 12.93
N PRO A 362 -18.56 12.26 13.26
CA PRO A 362 -17.43 13.07 12.80
C PRO A 362 -16.06 12.46 13.14
N GLN A 363 -15.96 11.76 14.27
CA GLN A 363 -14.73 11.08 14.70
C GLN A 363 -14.32 9.90 13.81
N ALA A 364 -15.17 9.43 12.90
CA ALA A 364 -14.80 8.40 11.93
C ALA A 364 -14.16 8.99 10.65
N ILE A 365 -14.22 10.31 10.45
CA ILE A 365 -13.71 10.98 9.24
C ILE A 365 -12.67 12.08 9.54
N ILE A 366 -12.52 12.48 10.80
CA ILE A 366 -11.54 13.49 11.20
C ILE A 366 -10.15 12.85 11.23
N GLN A 367 -9.26 13.39 10.40
CA GLN A 367 -7.85 13.00 10.46
C GLN A 367 -7.22 13.46 11.76
N ASP A 368 -6.52 12.54 12.42
CA ASP A 368 -5.67 12.83 13.55
C ASP A 368 -4.52 13.75 13.11
N ARG A 369 -4.08 14.63 13.99
CA ARG A 369 -2.99 15.58 13.73
C ARG A 369 -1.80 15.21 14.57
N ASP A 370 -0.64 15.06 13.92
CA ASP A 370 0.60 14.82 14.63
C ASP A 370 0.98 16.06 15.43
N THR A 371 1.14 15.87 16.74
CA THR A 371 1.58 16.93 17.66
C THR A 371 3.08 16.89 17.91
N PHE A 372 3.76 15.83 17.44
CA PHE A 372 5.20 15.66 17.55
C PHE A 372 5.82 15.68 16.16
N MET A 373 6.50 16.78 15.81
CA MET A 373 7.18 16.92 14.53
C MET A 373 8.68 16.75 14.71
N ASP A 374 9.23 15.63 14.24
CA ASP A 374 10.69 15.45 14.20
C ASP A 374 11.25 16.00 12.89
N THR A 375 11.86 17.19 12.94
CA THR A 375 12.51 17.82 11.78
C THR A 375 13.95 17.34 11.57
N LEU A 376 14.44 16.43 12.42
CA LEU A 376 15.77 15.86 12.28
C LEU A 376 15.67 14.65 11.35
N GLY A 377 16.37 14.73 10.21
CA GLY A 377 16.26 13.77 9.11
C GLY A 377 16.49 12.31 9.51
N SER A 378 15.82 11.45 8.74
CA SER A 378 15.76 9.97 8.80
C SER A 378 15.20 9.41 10.11
N LYS A 379 13.88 9.24 10.17
CA LYS A 379 13.31 8.36 11.19
C LYS A 379 12.06 7.61 10.76
N LEU A 380 11.96 6.45 11.41
CA LEU A 380 10.85 5.52 11.56
C LEU A 380 9.62 6.26 12.06
N ASP A 381 8.54 6.24 11.27
CA ASP A 381 7.28 6.90 11.57
C ASP A 381 6.31 5.87 12.16
N LEU A 382 6.31 5.76 13.50
CA LEU A 382 5.40 4.86 14.23
C LEU A 382 3.98 5.43 14.32
N ASP A 383 3.75 6.64 13.79
CA ASP A 383 2.45 7.30 13.78
C ASP A 383 1.54 6.69 12.71
N ARG A 384 0.35 6.31 13.17
CA ARG A 384 -0.62 5.50 12.45
C ARG A 384 -1.35 6.28 11.36
N GLY A 385 -1.66 5.56 10.28
CA GLY A 385 -2.98 5.59 9.67
C GLY A 385 -3.43 6.91 9.04
N SER A 386 -2.52 7.86 8.78
CA SER A 386 -2.83 8.86 7.77
C SER A 386 -2.72 8.17 6.41
N SER A 387 -3.84 8.03 5.73
CA SER A 387 -3.93 8.00 4.27
C SER A 387 -3.44 9.34 3.70
N SER A 388 -2.29 9.84 4.17
CA SER A 388 -1.69 11.03 3.64
C SER A 388 -0.98 10.63 2.35
N SER A 389 -1.73 10.77 1.26
CA SER A 389 -1.18 11.45 0.09
C SER A 389 -0.77 12.87 0.48
N SER A 390 0.17 13.03 1.43
CA SER A 390 0.93 14.25 1.49
C SER A 390 1.85 14.17 0.28
N SER A 391 1.46 14.88 -0.77
CA SER A 391 2.42 15.35 -1.74
C SER A 391 3.54 16.00 -0.93
N ARG A 392 4.65 15.29 -0.73
CA ARG A 392 5.94 15.95 -0.63
C ARG A 392 6.06 16.70 -1.95
N MET A 393 5.63 17.96 -1.95
CA MET A 393 6.31 18.98 -2.72
C MET A 393 7.75 18.89 -2.24
N GLN A 394 8.52 18.06 -2.92
CA GLN A 394 9.96 18.15 -2.92
C GLN A 394 10.19 19.58 -3.42
N LYS A 395 10.41 20.52 -2.49
CA LYS A 395 11.02 21.79 -2.84
C LYS A 395 12.35 21.38 -3.43
N GLY A 396 12.38 21.29 -4.76
CA GLY A 396 13.61 21.10 -5.50
C GLY A 396 14.58 22.24 -5.17
N PRO A 397 15.78 22.20 -5.76
CA PRO A 397 16.82 23.20 -5.51
C PRO A 397 16.35 24.66 -5.68
N LEU A 398 15.23 24.89 -6.38
CA LEU A 398 14.55 26.18 -6.52
C LEU A 398 14.29 26.90 -5.19
N GLY A 399 13.95 26.21 -4.10
CA GLY A 399 13.75 26.84 -2.79
C GLY A 399 15.04 27.39 -2.17
N ILE A 400 16.16 26.69 -2.40
CA ILE A 400 17.50 27.10 -1.95
C ILE A 400 18.04 28.21 -2.86
N ILE A 401 17.80 28.11 -4.18
CA ILE A 401 18.18 29.14 -5.16
C ILE A 401 17.44 30.45 -4.87
N PHE A 402 16.14 30.41 -4.57
CA PHE A 402 15.36 31.62 -4.24
C PHE A 402 15.84 32.27 -2.92
N PHE A 403 16.24 31.47 -1.93
CA PHE A 403 16.81 31.98 -0.68
C PHE A 403 18.20 32.60 -0.91
N ILE A 404 19.05 31.99 -1.73
CA ILE A 404 20.36 32.55 -2.09
C ILE A 404 20.21 33.87 -2.86
N PHE A 405 19.24 33.98 -3.78
CA PHE A 405 19.00 35.22 -4.51
C PHE A 405 18.48 36.35 -3.61
N ILE A 406 17.60 36.05 -2.65
CA ILE A 406 17.12 37.06 -1.69
C ILE A 406 18.26 37.53 -0.77
N VAL A 407 19.07 36.61 -0.26
CA VAL A 407 20.22 36.95 0.59
C VAL A 407 21.28 37.73 -0.20
N ALA A 408 21.58 37.32 -1.44
CA ALA A 408 22.49 38.06 -2.32
C ALA A 408 21.95 39.46 -2.69
N PHE A 409 20.65 39.60 -2.93
CA PHE A 409 20.00 40.89 -3.20
C PHE A 409 20.07 41.83 -2.00
N TYR A 410 19.86 41.32 -0.79
CA TYR A 410 19.96 42.12 0.44
C TYR A 410 21.41 42.47 0.79
N ILE A 411 22.37 41.55 0.60
CA ILE A 411 23.80 41.85 0.77
C ILE A 411 24.24 42.91 -0.26
N PHE A 412 23.81 42.79 -1.52
CA PHE A 412 24.15 43.77 -2.56
C PHE A 412 23.55 45.16 -2.28
N LYS A 413 22.36 45.23 -1.66
CA LYS A 413 21.77 46.50 -1.20
C LYS A 413 22.51 47.13 -0.01
N ILE A 414 23.14 46.33 0.86
CA ILE A 414 23.93 46.83 1.99
C ILE A 414 25.27 47.43 1.52
N PHE A 415 25.82 46.99 0.39
CA PHE A 415 27.07 47.50 -0.17
C PHE A 415 26.92 48.69 -1.14
N ILE A 416 25.69 49.14 -1.44
CA ILE A 416 25.40 50.24 -2.38
C ILE A 416 24.84 51.51 -1.67
N HIS A 417 24.89 51.57 -0.34
CA HIS A 417 24.68 52.81 0.41
C HIS A 417 25.84 53.12 1.35
#